data_AF-A0A976SJU0-F1
#
_entry.id   AF-A0A976SJU0-F1
#
_cell.length_a   1.000
_cell.length_b   1.000
_cell.length_c   1.000
_cell.angle_alpha   90.00
_cell.angle_beta   90.00
_cell.angle_gamma   90.00
#
_symmetry.space_group_name_H-M   'P 1'
#
loop_
_entity.id
_entity.type
_entity.pdbx_description
1 polymer ?
#
loop_
_entity_poly.entity_id
_entity_poly.type
_entity_poly.pdbx_seq_one_letter_code
_entity_poly.pdbx_strand_id
1 'polypeptide(L)'
;MYKRAFMYSSSAPITLDESDYEPGYKEDDSKHKLTDIEYKDIEKESDVIKTHPGNKVSYCVCCRGKTFLNNDSIVKHLKSKNHIKNVKKNEKNKEKVKKINEEFLKRMKEVDNKSYNTMT
;
A
#
# COMPACT_ATOMS: atom_id res chain seq x y z
N MET A 1 -1.39 -16.79 44.18
CA MET A 1 0.05 -16.53 43.94
C MET A 1 0.21 -16.14 42.48
N TYR A 2 0.59 -14.88 42.20
CA TYR A 2 0.83 -14.41 40.84
C TYR A 2 2.34 -14.35 40.58
N LYS A 3 2.83 -15.03 39.54
CA LYS A 3 4.23 -14.96 39.12
C LYS A 3 4.40 -13.78 38.17
N ARG A 4 5.18 -12.76 38.56
CA ARG A 4 5.62 -11.68 37.68
C ARG A 4 6.68 -12.24 36.72
N ALA A 5 6.52 -11.97 35.42
CA ALA A 5 7.57 -12.24 34.45
C ALA A 5 8.67 -11.18 34.58
N PHE A 6 9.92 -11.61 34.77
CA PHE A 6 11.09 -10.75 34.68
C PHE A 6 11.52 -10.68 33.20
N MET A 7 11.43 -9.50 32.60
CA MET A 7 12.03 -9.25 31.29
C MET A 7 13.53 -9.04 31.49
N TYR A 8 14.36 -9.92 30.93
CA TYR A 8 15.80 -9.74 30.89
C TYR A 8 16.13 -8.78 29.74
N SER A 9 16.48 -7.53 30.06
CA SER A 9 16.98 -6.57 29.08
C SER A 9 18.48 -6.75 28.91
N SER A 10 18.90 -7.35 27.80
CA SER A 10 20.30 -7.41 27.40
C SER A 10 20.72 -6.06 26.81
N SER A 11 21.09 -5.09 27.64
CA SER A 11 21.87 -3.94 27.18
C SER A 11 23.34 -4.36 27.11
N ALA A 12 23.88 -4.46 25.89
CA ALA A 12 25.30 -4.70 25.70
C ALA A 12 26.12 -3.56 26.34
N PRO A 13 27.24 -3.85 27.03
CA PRO A 13 28.08 -2.80 27.60
C PRO A 13 28.67 -1.96 26.46
N ILE A 14 28.41 -0.66 26.50
CA ILE A 14 29.12 0.31 25.66
C ILE A 14 30.52 0.43 26.26
N THR A 15 31.53 -0.08 25.57
CA THR A 15 32.92 0.27 25.86
C THR A 15 33.12 1.72 25.40
N LEU A 16 32.97 2.66 26.34
CA LEU A 16 33.48 4.01 26.16
C LEU A 16 34.99 3.94 26.33
N ASP A 17 35.71 3.72 25.23
CA ASP A 17 37.10 4.15 25.15
C ASP A 17 37.08 5.62 24.74
N GLU A 18 37.43 6.45 25.70
CA GLU A 18 37.36 7.90 25.68
C GLU A 18 38.73 8.43 25.24
N SER A 19 39.06 8.25 23.97
CA SER A 19 40.14 8.97 23.29
C SER A 19 39.93 8.92 21.78
N ASP A 20 40.02 10.10 21.16
CA ASP A 20 40.02 10.37 19.71
C ASP A 20 38.67 10.82 19.12
N TYR A 21 38.18 11.95 19.64
CA TYR A 21 37.29 12.86 18.90
C TYR A 21 38.13 13.69 17.92
N GLU A 22 38.07 13.36 16.63
CA GLU A 22 38.56 14.20 15.53
C GLU A 22 37.43 14.39 14.51
N PRO A 23 36.84 15.59 14.39
CA PRO A 23 35.88 15.89 13.32
C PRO A 23 36.66 16.13 12.02
N GLY A 24 37.03 15.04 11.35
CA GLY A 24 37.64 15.07 10.02
C GLY A 24 36.59 15.17 8.92
N TYR A 25 36.31 16.38 8.44
CA TYR A 25 35.66 16.60 7.15
C TYR A 25 36.57 16.05 6.05
N LYS A 26 36.13 15.02 5.32
CA LYS A 26 36.70 14.68 4.01
C LYS A 26 35.58 14.40 3.02
N GLU A 27 35.63 15.21 1.99
CA GLU A 27 34.84 15.17 0.77
C GLU A 27 35.06 13.84 0.02
N ASP A 28 34.01 13.46 -0.69
CA ASP A 28 33.89 12.55 -1.84
C ASP A 28 35.01 11.56 -2.15
N ASP A 29 34.65 10.27 -2.13
CA ASP A 29 35.09 9.35 -3.19
C ASP A 29 34.10 8.18 -3.37
N SER A 30 33.27 8.33 -4.40
CA SER A 30 32.89 7.32 -5.37
C SER A 30 33.02 5.84 -4.96
N LYS A 31 31.87 5.21 -4.69
CA LYS A 31 31.52 3.87 -5.18
C LYS A 31 30.04 3.58 -4.97
N HIS A 32 29.20 4.32 -5.71
CA HIS A 32 27.88 3.81 -6.06
C HIS A 32 28.12 2.57 -6.93
N LYS A 33 28.04 1.37 -6.33
CA LYS A 33 27.86 0.13 -7.12
C LYS A 33 26.47 0.22 -7.74
N LEU A 34 26.39 0.87 -8.90
CA LEU A 34 25.31 0.69 -9.85
C LEU A 34 25.31 -0.79 -10.23
N THR A 35 24.42 -1.56 -9.64
CA THR A 35 23.99 -2.80 -10.28
C THR A 35 23.18 -2.38 -11.49
N ASP A 36 23.58 -2.82 -12.69
CA ASP A 36 22.90 -2.64 -13.98
C ASP A 36 21.55 -3.37 -14.05
N ILE A 37 20.75 -3.29 -12.99
CA ILE A 37 19.37 -3.74 -13.01
C ILE A 37 18.58 -2.56 -13.58
N GLU A 38 18.57 -2.48 -14.91
CA GLU A 38 17.53 -1.73 -15.61
C GLU A 38 16.19 -2.34 -15.22
N TYR A 39 15.53 -1.74 -14.23
CA TYR A 39 14.12 -1.95 -14.01
C TYR A 39 13.42 -1.33 -15.22
N LYS A 40 13.13 -2.17 -16.22
CA LYS A 40 12.15 -1.82 -17.24
C LYS A 40 10.90 -1.37 -16.50
N ASP A 41 10.57 -0.09 -16.62
CA ASP A 41 9.30 0.45 -16.21
C ASP A 41 8.22 -0.39 -16.89
N ILE A 42 7.60 -1.28 -16.10
CA ILE A 42 6.44 -2.05 -16.54
C ILE A 42 5.32 -1.02 -16.62
N GLU A 43 5.17 -0.41 -17.79
CA GLU A 43 4.05 0.44 -18.11
C GLU A 43 2.74 -0.33 -17.85
N LYS A 44 1.89 0.30 -17.02
CA LYS A 44 0.43 0.12 -16.95
C LYS A 44 -0.13 -1.25 -16.51
N GLU A 45 -0.16 -1.45 -15.19
CA GLU A 45 -1.34 -1.99 -14.48
C GLU A 45 -1.58 -1.18 -13.18
N SER A 46 -1.53 0.15 -13.29
CA SER A 46 -1.48 1.10 -12.16
C SER A 46 -2.64 1.01 -11.14
N ASP A 47 -3.72 0.31 -11.47
CA ASP A 47 -4.92 0.30 -10.64
C ASP A 47 -5.03 -0.91 -9.71
N VAL A 48 -4.29 -1.98 -10.00
CA VAL A 48 -4.44 -3.26 -9.27
C VAL A 48 -3.46 -3.38 -8.12
N ILE A 49 -2.21 -2.94 -8.33
CA ILE A 49 -1.15 -2.96 -7.33
C ILE A 49 -0.77 -1.53 -7.01
N LYS A 50 -0.80 -1.18 -5.72
CA LYS A 50 -0.46 0.16 -5.23
C LYS A 50 0.67 0.07 -4.22
N THR A 51 1.46 1.11 -4.14
CA THR A 51 2.48 1.31 -3.09
C THR A 51 2.06 2.49 -2.23
N HIS A 52 2.16 2.35 -0.92
CA HIS A 52 1.97 3.50 -0.04
C HIS A 52 3.17 4.44 -0.17
N PRO A 53 2.97 5.78 -0.22
CA PRO A 53 4.08 6.71 -0.26
C PRO A 53 4.95 6.52 0.99
N GLY A 54 6.25 6.31 0.80
CA GLY A 54 7.21 6.00 1.88
C GLY A 54 7.30 4.53 2.29
N ASN A 55 6.50 3.62 1.70
CA ASN A 55 6.58 2.19 1.97
C ASN A 55 7.26 1.45 0.81
N LYS A 56 8.18 0.54 1.13
CA LYS A 56 8.88 -0.32 0.17
C LYS A 56 8.02 -1.51 -0.30
N VAL A 57 6.82 -1.65 0.25
CA VAL A 57 5.94 -2.80 0.02
C VAL A 57 4.73 -2.41 -0.82
N SER A 58 4.51 -3.14 -1.90
CA SER A 58 3.35 -3.02 -2.78
C SER A 58 2.19 -3.85 -2.24
N TYR A 59 0.94 -3.45 -2.45
CA TYR A 59 -0.25 -4.18 -2.03
C TYR A 59 -1.28 -4.28 -3.15
N CYS A 60 -2.07 -5.36 -3.13
CA CYS A 60 -3.13 -5.58 -4.11
C CYS A 60 -4.45 -4.96 -3.64
N VAL A 61 -5.02 -4.08 -4.47
CA VAL A 61 -6.33 -3.43 -4.21
C VAL A 61 -7.47 -4.44 -4.26
N CYS A 62 -7.36 -5.44 -5.13
CA CYS A 62 -8.40 -6.47 -5.31
C CYS A 62 -8.33 -7.58 -4.26
N CYS A 63 -7.17 -7.79 -3.64
CA CYS A 63 -6.94 -8.83 -2.64
C CYS A 63 -6.53 -8.18 -1.31
N ARG A 64 -7.52 -7.96 -0.45
CA ARG A 64 -7.32 -7.38 0.88
C ARG A 64 -6.23 -8.11 1.66
N GLY A 65 -5.27 -7.34 2.18
CA GLY A 65 -4.19 -7.83 3.03
C GLY A 65 -3.03 -8.52 2.30
N LYS A 66 -3.02 -8.55 0.96
CA LYS A 66 -1.89 -9.10 0.21
C LYS A 66 -0.88 -8.02 -0.12
N THR A 67 0.31 -8.19 0.43
CA THR A 67 1.46 -7.31 0.25
C THR A 67 2.62 -8.07 -0.40
N PHE A 68 3.48 -7.34 -1.12
CA PHE A 68 4.55 -7.87 -1.95
C PHE A 68 5.77 -6.97 -1.82
N LEU A 69 6.92 -7.57 -1.55
CA LEU A 69 8.20 -6.87 -1.52
C LEU A 69 8.90 -6.87 -2.88
N ASN A 70 8.67 -7.93 -3.67
CA ASN A 70 9.36 -8.17 -4.94
C ASN A 70 8.38 -8.19 -6.13
N ASN A 71 8.85 -7.75 -7.29
CA ASN A 71 8.08 -7.76 -8.54
C ASN A 71 7.68 -9.18 -8.97
N ASP A 72 8.54 -10.19 -8.79
CA ASP A 72 8.21 -11.58 -9.15
C ASP A 72 6.99 -12.11 -8.38
N SER A 73 6.88 -11.73 -7.11
CA SER A 73 5.75 -12.12 -6.26
C SER A 73 4.46 -11.45 -6.71
N ILE A 74 4.54 -10.22 -7.21
CA ILE A 74 3.41 -9.50 -7.82
C ILE A 74 2.94 -10.24 -9.07
N VAL A 75 3.85 -10.57 -10.00
CA VAL A 75 3.50 -11.25 -11.25
C VAL A 75 2.87 -12.63 -10.98
N LYS A 76 3.46 -13.41 -10.06
CA LYS A 76 2.87 -14.70 -9.63
C LYS A 76 1.49 -14.53 -9.02
N HIS A 77 1.28 -13.45 -8.25
CA HIS A 77 -0.02 -13.15 -7.67
C HIS A 77 -1.07 -12.82 -8.72
N LEU A 78 -0.75 -11.93 -9.68
CA LEU A 78 -1.67 -11.50 -10.74
C LEU A 78 -2.13 -12.69 -11.60
N LYS A 79 -1.21 -13.62 -11.89
CA LYS A 79 -1.51 -14.87 -12.64
C LYS A 79 -2.28 -15.91 -11.82
N SER A 80 -2.44 -15.73 -10.50
CA SER A 80 -3.12 -16.70 -9.65
C SER A 80 -4.63 -16.75 -9.94
N LYS A 81 -5.20 -17.96 -10.03
CA LYS A 81 -6.65 -18.17 -10.15
C LYS A 81 -7.45 -17.44 -9.05
N ASN A 82 -6.88 -17.30 -7.85
CA ASN A 82 -7.51 -16.59 -6.74
C ASN A 82 -7.61 -15.08 -6.99
N HIS A 83 -6.60 -14.47 -7.61
CA HIS A 83 -6.62 -13.07 -7.98
C HIS A 83 -7.71 -12.81 -9.03
N ILE A 84 -7.70 -13.60 -10.11
CA ILE A 84 -8.67 -13.49 -11.21
C ILE A 84 -10.13 -13.62 -10.71
N LYS A 85 -10.39 -14.56 -9.78
CA LYS A 85 -11.71 -14.69 -9.15
C LYS A 85 -12.11 -13.43 -8.37
N ASN A 86 -11.20 -12.85 -7.62
CA ASN A 86 -11.46 -11.64 -6.84
C ASN A 86 -11.68 -10.41 -7.73
N VAL A 87 -10.92 -10.27 -8.83
CA VAL A 87 -11.11 -9.21 -9.82
C VAL A 87 -12.54 -9.27 -10.38
N LYS A 88 -12.97 -10.43 -10.88
CA LYS A 88 -14.34 -10.61 -11.39
C LYS A 88 -15.42 -10.31 -10.35
N LYS A 89 -15.19 -10.67 -9.08
CA LYS A 89 -16.11 -10.36 -7.98
C LYS A 89 -16.20 -8.85 -7.73
N ASN A 90 -15.05 -8.16 -7.74
CA ASN A 90 -15.00 -6.71 -7.54
C ASN A 90 -15.66 -5.94 -8.69
N GLU A 91 -15.49 -6.37 -9.94
CA GLU A 91 -16.17 -5.77 -11.10
C GLU A 91 -17.69 -5.85 -10.96
N LYS A 92 -18.23 -7.03 -10.67
CA LYS A 92 -19.68 -7.21 -10.43
C LYS A 92 -20.19 -6.35 -9.28
N ASN A 93 -19.40 -6.18 -8.23
CA ASN A 93 -19.77 -5.32 -7.10
C ASN A 93 -19.74 -3.83 -7.50
N LYS A 94 -18.74 -3.40 -8.29
CA LYS A 94 -18.67 -2.01 -8.80
C LYS A 94 -19.89 -1.67 -9.65
N GLU A 95 -20.34 -2.58 -10.52
CA GLU A 95 -21.55 -2.38 -11.33
C GLU A 95 -22.81 -2.22 -10.46
N LYS A 96 -22.97 -3.07 -9.43
CA LYS A 96 -24.09 -2.95 -8.49
C LYS A 96 -24.08 -1.61 -7.76
N VAL A 97 -22.91 -1.16 -7.30
CA VAL A 97 -22.77 0.14 -6.64
C VAL A 97 -23.11 1.29 -7.58
N LYS A 98 -22.69 1.23 -8.86
CA LYS A 98 -23.07 2.24 -9.86
C LYS A 98 -24.58 2.34 -10.04
N LYS A 99 -25.28 1.19 -10.18
CA LYS A 99 -26.75 1.16 -10.30
C LYS A 99 -27.44 1.77 -9.09
N ILE A 100 -26.98 1.44 -7.88
CA ILE A 100 -27.53 2.00 -6.64
C ILE A 100 -27.32 3.52 -6.59
N ASN A 101 -26.13 4.00 -6.98
CA ASN A 101 -25.84 5.43 -7.01
C ASN A 101 -26.70 6.18 -8.04
N GLU A 102 -26.92 5.61 -9.21
CA GLU A 102 -27.80 6.19 -10.24
C GLU A 102 -29.26 6.28 -9.74
N GLU A 103 -29.76 5.22 -9.11
CA GLU A 103 -31.10 5.20 -8.50
C GLU A 103 -31.22 6.22 -7.36
N PHE A 104 -30.19 6.33 -6.52
CA PHE A 104 -30.13 7.32 -5.46
C PHE A 104 -30.17 8.75 -6.01
N LEU A 105 -29.36 9.07 -7.02
CA LEU A 105 -29.36 10.38 -7.66
C LEU A 105 -30.69 10.70 -8.33
N LYS A 106 -31.36 9.70 -8.92
CA LYS A 106 -32.70 9.86 -9.49
C LYS A 106 -33.73 10.22 -8.39
N ARG A 107 -33.74 9.49 -7.27
CA ARG A 107 -34.62 9.80 -6.14
C ARG A 107 -34.38 11.19 -5.56
N MET A 108 -33.12 11.60 -5.42
CA MET A 108 -32.78 12.95 -4.93
C MET A 108 -33.37 14.04 -5.84
N LYS A 109 -33.22 13.90 -7.16
CA LYS A 109 -33.82 14.84 -8.12
C LYS A 109 -35.35 14.88 -8.03
N GLU A 110 -35.99 13.74 -7.81
CA GLU A 110 -37.45 13.67 -7.63
C GLU A 110 -37.90 14.40 -6.35
N VAL A 111 -37.15 14.25 -5.25
CA VAL A 111 -37.41 14.96 -3.99
C VAL A 111 -37.25 16.46 -4.16
N ASP A 112 -36.15 16.89 -4.78
CA ASP A 112 -35.89 18.30 -5.05
C ASP A 112 -37.03 18.90 -5.89
N ASN A 113 -37.38 18.27 -7.02
CA ASN A 113 -38.47 18.73 -7.88
C ASN A 113 -39.83 18.76 -7.17
N LYS A 114 -40.12 17.79 -6.29
CA LYS A 114 -41.36 17.77 -5.51
C LYS A 114 -41.42 18.89 -4.47
N SER A 115 -40.29 19.24 -3.87
CA SER A 115 -40.21 20.33 -2.88
C SER A 115 -40.55 21.70 -3.50
N TYR A 116 -40.10 21.95 -4.75
CA TYR A 116 -40.43 23.18 -5.47
C TYR A 116 -41.91 23.25 -5.89
N ASN A 117 -42.51 22.12 -6.31
CA ASN A 117 -43.93 22.08 -6.68
C ASN A 117 -44.90 22.25 -5.48
N THR A 118 -44.45 22.00 -4.25
CA THR A 118 -45.28 22.23 -3.05
C THR A 118 -45.24 23.67 -2.53
N MET A 119 -44.40 24.54 -3.11
CA MET A 119 -44.27 25.95 -2.71
C MET A 119 -44.98 26.94 -3.65
N THR A 120 -45.58 26.46 -4.74
CA THR A 120 -46.47 27.21 -5.65
C THR A 120 -47.93 26.83 -5.41
#